data_AF-A0A1L4C017-F1
#
_entry.id   AF-A0A1L4C017-F1
#
_cell.length_a   1.000
_cell.length_b   1.000
_cell.length_c   1.000
_cell.angle_alpha   90.00
_cell.angle_beta   90.00
_cell.angle_gamma   90.00
#
_symmetry.space_group_name_H-M   'P 1'
#
loop_
_entity.id
_entity.type
_entity.pdbx_description
1 polymer ?
#
loop_
_entity_poly.entity_id
_entity_poly.type
_entity_poly.pdbx_seq_one_letter_code
_entity_poly.pdbx_strand_id
1 'polypeptide(L)'
;MSAIKLQLRMPNGQFKTFTQEFVPFKKRLQYIREEAELVDRVDNNGEPDGATSEELTEYRAGFVASLFEDEKVTKDLILDGLEVENSDVLMDIIKFRVLGMKKEDLSNDGEEKKEQ
;
A
#
# COMPACT_ATOMS: atom_id res chain seq x y z
N MET A 1 16.89 4.34 -8.94
CA MET A 1 15.63 4.17 -8.18
C MET A 1 14.54 4.86 -8.96
N SER A 2 13.41 4.20 -9.25
CA SER A 2 12.29 4.79 -10.01
C SER A 2 11.32 5.50 -9.07
N ALA A 3 10.81 6.69 -9.43
CA ALA A 3 9.79 7.39 -8.64
C ALA A 3 8.53 6.53 -8.44
N ILE A 4 7.81 6.73 -7.33
CA ILE A 4 6.43 6.29 -7.18
C ILE A 4 5.61 7.00 -8.25
N LYS A 5 4.76 6.26 -8.97
CA LYS A 5 3.78 6.81 -9.91
C LYS A 5 2.41 6.27 -9.54
N LEU A 6 1.48 7.18 -9.26
CA LEU A 6 0.11 6.85 -8.91
C LEU A 6 -0.82 7.59 -9.85
N GLN A 7 -1.51 6.85 -10.72
CA GLN A 7 -2.47 7.40 -11.66
C GLN A 7 -3.88 7.24 -11.07
N LEU A 8 -4.59 8.36 -10.90
CA LEU A 8 -5.92 8.39 -10.32
C LEU A 8 -6.89 9.10 -11.26
N ARG A 9 -8.12 8.60 -11.31
CA ARG A 9 -9.24 9.30 -11.93
C ARG A 9 -9.70 10.43 -11.02
N MET A 10 -9.62 11.65 -11.50
CA MET A 10 -10.04 12.84 -10.77
C MET A 10 -11.56 13.03 -10.86
N PRO A 11 -12.18 13.84 -9.96
CA PRO A 11 -13.63 14.10 -9.98
C PRO A 11 -14.15 14.71 -11.30
N ASN A 12 -13.28 15.37 -12.06
CA ASN A 12 -13.61 15.90 -13.39
C ASN A 12 -13.62 14.82 -14.51
N GLY A 13 -13.42 13.55 -14.15
CA GLY A 13 -13.37 12.42 -15.07
C GLY A 13 -12.04 12.22 -15.79
N GLN A 14 -11.07 13.12 -15.62
CA GLN A 14 -9.74 13.00 -16.23
C GLN A 14 -8.77 12.26 -15.33
N PHE A 15 -7.79 11.58 -15.92
CA PHE A 15 -6.71 10.94 -15.15
C PHE A 15 -5.60 11.94 -14.85
N LYS A 16 -5.10 11.92 -13.62
CA LYS A 16 -3.88 12.62 -13.20
C LYS A 16 -2.87 11.62 -12.66
N THR A 17 -1.61 11.81 -13.02
CA THR A 17 -0.49 11.06 -12.43
C THR A 17 0.18 11.90 -11.36
N PHE A 18 0.30 11.33 -10.16
CA PHE A 18 1.07 11.86 -9.05
C PHE A 18 2.40 11.12 -8.95
N THR A 19 3.46 11.86 -8.63
CA THR A 19 4.81 11.31 -8.56
C THR A 19 5.49 11.68 -7.25
N GLN A 20 6.18 10.73 -6.64
CA GLN A 20 7.02 10.97 -5.46
C GLN A 20 8.36 10.25 -5.64
N GLU A 21 9.47 10.97 -5.50
CA GLU A 21 10.80 10.40 -5.72
C GLU A 21 11.42 9.82 -4.46
N PHE A 22 11.23 10.51 -3.34
CA PHE A 22 11.87 10.20 -2.07
C PHE A 22 10.87 9.67 -1.04
N VAL A 23 11.18 8.52 -0.45
CA VAL A 23 10.48 7.97 0.70
C VAL A 23 11.49 7.84 1.85
N PRO A 24 11.30 8.56 2.97
CA PRO A 24 12.22 8.44 4.08
C PRO A 24 12.10 7.08 4.76
N PHE A 25 13.20 6.52 5.24
CA PHE A 25 13.22 5.21 5.91
C PHE A 25 12.27 5.14 7.12
N LYS A 26 11.98 6.29 7.76
CA LYS A 26 10.97 6.38 8.83
C LYS A 26 9.59 5.88 8.38
N LYS A 27 9.20 6.09 7.12
CA LYS A 27 7.93 5.58 6.57
C LYS A 27 7.87 4.06 6.53
N ARG A 28 9.00 3.39 6.27
CA ARG A 28 9.08 1.92 6.37
C ARG A 28 8.83 1.44 7.79
N LEU A 29 9.49 2.06 8.77
CA LEU A 29 9.31 1.70 10.19
C LEU A 29 7.88 1.97 10.65
N GLN A 30 7.30 3.08 10.19
CA GLN A 30 5.89 3.42 10.44
C GLN A 30 4.97 2.34 9.90
N TYR A 31 5.12 1.97 8.62
CA TYR A 31 4.28 0.97 7.98
C TYR A 31 4.30 -0.39 8.69
N ILE A 32 5.51 -0.90 8.97
CA ILE A 32 5.69 -2.20 9.63
C ILE A 32 5.00 -2.22 11.00
N ARG A 33 5.14 -1.13 11.75
CA ARG A 33 4.51 -1.01 13.07
C ARG A 33 2.99 -0.97 12.96
N GLU A 34 2.46 -0.03 12.18
CA GLU A 34 1.03 0.22 12.07
C GLU A 34 0.29 -0.99 11.44
N GLU A 35 0.90 -1.68 10.47
CA GLU A 35 0.32 -2.91 9.91
C GLU A 35 0.29 -4.05 10.93
N ALA A 36 1.38 -4.26 11.69
CA ALA A 36 1.39 -5.27 12.75
C ALA A 36 0.36 -4.96 13.84
N GLU A 37 0.24 -3.69 14.26
CA GLU A 37 -0.77 -3.26 15.24
C GLU A 37 -2.21 -3.51 14.74
N LEU A 38 -2.47 -3.40 13.44
CA LEU A 38 -3.77 -3.69 12.85
C LEU A 38 -4.04 -5.19 12.71
N VAL A 39 -3.06 -5.97 12.27
CA VAL A 39 -3.21 -7.41 12.01
C VAL A 39 -3.30 -8.20 13.31
N ASP A 40 -2.45 -7.87 14.29
CA ASP A 40 -2.37 -8.54 15.59
C ASP A 40 -3.26 -7.86 16.65
N ARG A 41 -4.23 -7.04 16.22
CA ARG A 41 -5.19 -6.33 17.08
C ARG A 41 -6.00 -7.35 17.90
N VAL A 42 -6.24 -7.02 19.16
CA VAL A 42 -7.09 -7.80 20.07
C VAL A 42 -8.20 -6.92 20.65
N ASP A 43 -9.33 -7.54 20.98
CA ASP A 43 -10.46 -6.86 21.63
C ASP A 43 -10.18 -6.59 23.13
N ASN A 44 -11.16 -6.00 23.83
CA ASN A 44 -11.05 -5.71 25.27
C ASN A 44 -10.94 -6.96 26.15
N ASN A 45 -11.23 -8.14 25.62
CA ASN A 45 -11.13 -9.43 26.31
C ASN A 45 -9.82 -10.17 26.00
N GLY A 46 -8.99 -9.62 25.10
CA GLY A 46 -7.75 -10.24 24.65
C GLY A 46 -7.95 -11.26 23.51
N GLU A 47 -9.14 -11.30 22.91
CA GLU A 47 -9.43 -12.17 21.76
C GLU A 47 -8.95 -11.52 20.46
N PRO A 48 -8.47 -12.29 19.46
CA PRO A 48 -8.06 -11.73 18.18
C PRO A 48 -9.19 -10.98 17.48
N ASP A 49 -8.94 -9.70 17.16
CA ASP A 49 -9.83 -8.79 16.44
C ASP A 49 -9.04 -8.04 15.36
N GLY A 50 -8.23 -8.79 14.61
CA GLY A 50 -7.39 -8.28 13.53
C GLY A 50 -8.20 -7.54 12.48
N ALA A 51 -7.57 -6.56 11.83
CA ALA A 51 -8.21 -5.73 10.82
C ALA A 51 -8.80 -6.55 9.67
N THR A 52 -10.01 -6.19 9.27
CA THR A 52 -10.67 -6.72 8.09
C THR A 52 -9.92 -6.34 6.80
N SER A 53 -10.20 -7.04 5.70
CA SER A 53 -9.63 -6.69 4.39
C SER A 53 -9.94 -5.24 3.97
N GLU A 54 -11.14 -4.75 4.32
CA GLU A 54 -11.56 -3.37 4.08
C GLU A 54 -10.72 -2.38 4.90
N GLU A 55 -10.61 -2.59 6.22
CA GLU A 55 -9.78 -1.75 7.09
C GLU A 55 -8.31 -1.73 6.65
N LEU A 56 -7.75 -2.87 6.25
CA LEU A 56 -6.39 -2.95 5.73
C LEU A 56 -6.23 -2.19 4.41
N THR A 57 -7.22 -2.28 3.52
CA THR A 57 -7.22 -1.56 2.23
C THR A 57 -7.27 -0.05 2.48
N GLU A 58 -8.16 0.39 3.36
CA GLU A 58 -8.29 1.78 3.76
C GLU A 58 -7.01 2.34 4.42
N TYR A 59 -6.41 1.57 5.32
CA TYR A 59 -5.14 1.90 5.95
C TYR A 59 -4.04 2.06 4.89
N ARG A 60 -3.91 1.10 3.97
CA ARG A 60 -2.91 1.13 2.89
C ARG A 60 -3.09 2.33 1.97
N ALA A 61 -4.34 2.67 1.61
CA ALA A 61 -4.64 3.87 0.84
C ALA A 61 -4.19 5.14 1.58
N GLY A 62 -4.53 5.27 2.86
CA GLY A 62 -4.09 6.39 3.70
C GLY A 62 -2.57 6.46 3.87
N PHE A 63 -1.92 5.31 4.06
CA PHE A 63 -0.47 5.24 4.17
C PHE A 63 0.20 5.68 2.86
N VAL A 64 -0.25 5.18 1.71
CA VAL A 64 0.26 5.57 0.38
C VAL A 64 0.06 7.05 0.12
N ALA A 65 -1.11 7.61 0.44
CA ALA A 65 -1.36 9.05 0.39
C ALA A 65 -0.30 9.83 1.18
N SER A 66 0.01 9.38 2.40
CA SER A 66 1.00 10.02 3.26
C SER A 66 2.46 9.98 2.75
N LEU A 67 2.73 9.25 1.67
CA LEU A 67 4.04 9.23 1.01
C LEU A 67 4.24 10.44 0.10
N PHE A 68 3.16 11.01 -0.43
CA PHE A 68 3.23 12.12 -1.37
C PHE A 68 3.32 13.46 -0.64
N GLU A 69 4.17 14.35 -1.15
CA GLU A 69 4.24 15.75 -0.69
C GLU A 69 3.05 16.59 -1.20
N ASP A 70 2.39 16.16 -2.29
CA ASP A 70 1.17 16.80 -2.79
C ASP A 70 -0.01 16.47 -1.86
N GLU A 71 -0.39 17.42 -1.00
CA GLU A 71 -1.50 17.30 -0.04
C GLU A 71 -2.85 16.95 -0.70
N LYS A 72 -2.97 17.09 -2.02
CA LYS A 72 -4.16 16.66 -2.77
C LYS A 72 -4.28 15.15 -2.85
N VAL A 73 -3.18 14.40 -2.67
CA VAL A 73 -3.20 12.93 -2.65
C VAL A 73 -3.69 12.48 -1.28
N THR A 74 -5.01 12.34 -1.15
CA THR A 74 -5.67 11.88 0.07
C THR A 74 -6.10 10.43 -0.04
N LYS A 75 -6.40 9.78 1.10
CA LYS A 75 -7.02 8.45 1.15
C LYS A 75 -8.25 8.38 0.24
N ASP A 76 -9.16 9.35 0.39
CA ASP A 76 -10.41 9.37 -0.35
C ASP A 76 -10.19 9.54 -1.85
N LEU A 77 -9.26 10.44 -2.25
CA LEU A 77 -8.93 10.60 -3.67
C LEU A 77 -8.36 9.30 -4.28
N ILE A 78 -7.59 8.55 -3.49
CA ILE A 78 -7.07 7.25 -3.91
C ILE A 78 -8.21 6.25 -4.06
N LEU A 79 -9.08 6.10 -3.05
CA LEU A 79 -10.17 5.13 -3.06
C LEU A 79 -11.21 5.42 -4.15
N ASP A 80 -11.53 6.69 -4.40
CA ASP A 80 -12.46 7.12 -5.45
C ASP A 80 -11.84 7.05 -6.85
N GLY A 81 -10.52 7.27 -6.94
CA GLY A 81 -9.81 7.45 -8.19
C GLY A 81 -9.10 6.20 -8.72
N LEU A 82 -8.92 5.16 -7.90
CA LEU A 82 -8.28 3.91 -8.30
C LEU A 82 -9.31 2.99 -8.96
N GLU A 83 -8.95 2.46 -10.14
CA GLU A 83 -9.77 1.43 -10.78
C GLU A 83 -9.64 0.11 -10.03
N VAL A 84 -10.74 -0.63 -9.90
CA VAL A 84 -10.79 -1.92 -9.19
C VAL A 84 -9.79 -2.93 -9.77
N GLU A 85 -9.60 -2.92 -11.09
CA GLU A 85 -8.63 -3.77 -11.79
C GLU A 85 -7.16 -3.43 -11.44
N ASN A 86 -6.91 -2.24 -10.91
CA ASN A 86 -5.61 -1.76 -10.47
C ASN A 86 -5.47 -1.78 -8.93
N SER A 87 -6.25 -2.61 -8.24
CA SER A 87 -6.27 -2.69 -6.76
C SER A 87 -4.91 -3.07 -6.15
N ASP A 88 -4.06 -3.80 -6.89
CA ASP A 88 -2.72 -4.18 -6.42
C ASP A 88 -1.73 -3.00 -6.35
N VAL A 89 -2.02 -1.87 -7.00
CA VAL A 89 -1.11 -0.70 -7.06
C VAL A 89 -0.67 -0.22 -5.68
N LEU A 90 -1.58 -0.23 -4.69
CA LEU A 90 -1.23 0.19 -3.33
C LEU A 90 -0.20 -0.74 -2.71
N MET A 91 -0.41 -2.06 -2.85
CA MET A 91 0.51 -3.06 -2.33
C MET A 91 1.83 -3.09 -3.07
N ASP A 92 1.84 -2.86 -4.38
CA ASP A 92 3.06 -2.74 -5.17
C ASP A 92 3.91 -1.55 -4.72
N ILE A 93 3.29 -0.40 -4.48
CA ILE A 93 3.98 0.77 -3.93
C ILE A 93 4.59 0.40 -2.57
N ILE A 94 3.83 -0.23 -1.69
CA ILE A 94 4.32 -0.64 -0.37
C ILE A 94 5.49 -1.62 -0.50
N LYS A 95 5.33 -2.74 -1.22
CA LYS A 95 6.35 -3.79 -1.36
C LYS A 95 7.65 -3.25 -1.96
N PHE A 96 7.56 -2.54 -3.08
CA PHE A 96 8.76 -2.17 -3.84
C PHE A 96 9.36 -0.82 -3.43
N ARG A 97 8.54 0.12 -2.93
CA ARG A 97 9.00 1.49 -2.64
C ARG A 97 9.19 1.75 -1.15
N VAL A 98 8.46 1.04 -0.29
CA VAL A 98 8.51 1.23 1.16
C VAL A 98 9.31 0.10 1.82
N LEU A 99 8.99 -1.15 1.51
CA LEU A 99 9.68 -2.31 2.06
C LEU A 99 10.99 -2.63 1.33
N GLY A 100 11.12 -2.16 0.09
CA GLY A 100 12.33 -2.34 -0.73
C GLY A 100 12.53 -3.78 -1.21
N MET A 101 11.45 -4.54 -1.32
CA MET A 101 11.46 -5.85 -1.97
C MET A 101 11.88 -5.67 -3.44
N LYS A 102 12.61 -6.63 -4.00
CA LYS A 102 12.90 -6.63 -5.43
C LYS A 102 11.76 -7.32 -6.16
N LYS A 103 11.48 -6.88 -7.39
CA LYS A 103 10.48 -7.55 -8.23
C LYS A 103 10.85 -9.01 -8.50
N GLU A 104 12.16 -9.32 -8.51
CA GLU A 104 12.67 -10.68 -8.64
C GLU A 104 12.33 -11.59 -7.44
N ASP A 105 12.07 -11.03 -6.26
CA ASP A 105 11.80 -11.80 -5.04
C ASP A 105 10.38 -12.41 -5.07
N LEU A 106 9.44 -11.85 -5.84
CA LEU A 106 8.05 -12.34 -5.95
C LEU A 106 7.88 -13.46 -6.98
N SER A 107 8.83 -13.63 -7.89
CA SER A 107 8.82 -14.72 -8.88
C SER A 107 9.24 -16.07 -8.32
N ASN A 108 9.90 -16.11 -7.15
CA ASN A 108 10.46 -17.34 -6.58
C ASN A 108 9.52 -18.07 -5.60
N ASP A 109 8.43 -17.45 -5.16
CA ASP A 109 7.46 -18.10 -4.25
C ASP A 109 6.49 -19.06 -4.97
N GLY A 110 6.65 -19.24 -6.29
CA GLY A 110 5.85 -20.15 -7.12
C GLY A 110 6.53 -21.47 -7.51
N GLU A 111 7.81 -21.67 -7.21
CA GLU A 111 8.59 -22.84 -7.66
C GLU A 111 9.33 -23.59 -6.52
N GLU A 112 8.70 -23.81 -5.37
CA GLU A 112 9.10 -24.88 -4.43
C GLU A 112 7.82 -25.41 -3.75
N LYS A 113 7.27 -26.61 -3.98
CA LYS A 113 7.81 -27.92 -4.33
C LYS A 113 6.80 -28.73 -5.14
N LYS A 114 7.13 -29.11 -6.37
CA LYS A 114 6.72 -30.39 -6.96
C LYS A 114 7.97 -31.00 -7.56
N GLU A 115 8.47 -32.05 -6.91
CA GLU A 115 9.46 -33.05 -7.35
C GLU A 115 10.16 -33.56 -6.07
N GLN A 116 10.16 -34.83 -5.66
CA GLN A 116 9.75 -36.11 -6.25
C GLN A 116 9.21 -37.02 -5.13
#